data_AF-A0A5N5W1T6-F1
#
_entry.id   AF-A0A5N5W1T6-F1
#
_cell.length_a   1.000
_cell.length_b   1.000
_cell.length_c   1.000
_cell.angle_alpha   90.00
_cell.angle_beta   90.00
_cell.angle_gamma   90.00
#
_symmetry.space_group_name_H-M   'P 1'
#
loop_
_entity.id
_entity.type
_entity.pdbx_description
1 polymer ?
#
loop_
_entity_poly.entity_id
_entity_poly.type
_entity_poly.pdbx_seq_one_letter_code
_entity_poly.pdbx_strand_id
1 'polypeptide(L)'
;MVPVHRTDRPHPQARRHARPFRPRRAGAPRGPERRRHRPGVRLHRPAASPPRRTGVRGLHSGRPGRAGGRPHSPFDGRKKPVKTPETRAADTADRSLIVRTAFGSMAAQTLRAAVRLRVVELIGDTPRRADAIAADAGAEPRPVTRLLRALAALGVLREHTPGTFSVTPAGTLLDPSRPGSLASFVRVFTDPVSTRAWEHLDDSVRTGDVAFDAVFGTDFFGHLARHPELSEAFNTAMGQATGATAAALPAAYDFGRFTSVTDVGGGDGTLLAGVLTAYPDLTGVVFDTAEGLAGAPETLERHGLTGRCSPHAGDFFRSVPAGSDLYLIKSVLHDWPDEKAATILRHCREALPPGGRILIVEPVLPDTVDPEAPVTGGGITYLSDLNMLVNVSGRERTRADFEDVCRRAGLTVVSVTPLAGAAPFSLVEAAAD
;
A
#
# COMPACT_ATOMS: atom_id res chain seq x y z
N MET A 1 -56.98 38.76 -28.88
CA MET A 1 -57.25 39.92 -29.76
C MET A 1 -56.15 39.97 -30.81
N VAL A 2 -56.49 40.24 -32.08
CA VAL A 2 -55.64 40.28 -33.30
C VAL A 2 -55.70 41.74 -33.81
N PRO A 3 -54.80 42.37 -34.62
CA PRO A 3 -53.73 41.88 -35.54
C PRO A 3 -52.26 42.18 -35.08
N VAL A 4 -51.16 42.14 -35.87
CA VAL A 4 -50.85 42.69 -37.23
C VAL A 4 -49.86 41.83 -38.08
N HIS A 5 -49.90 42.07 -39.39
CA HIS A 5 -49.23 41.48 -40.58
C HIS A 5 -47.74 41.05 -40.46
N ARG A 6 -47.21 40.05 -41.20
CA ARG A 6 -47.14 39.81 -42.69
C ARG A 6 -46.31 40.90 -43.43
N THR A 7 -45.43 40.62 -44.40
CA THR A 7 -44.89 39.37 -45.03
C THR A 7 -43.32 39.34 -44.89
N ASP A 8 -42.41 38.77 -45.71
CA ASP A 8 -42.40 38.03 -47.00
C ASP A 8 -41.10 37.19 -47.23
N ARG A 9 -40.85 36.73 -48.46
CA ARG A 9 -39.58 36.13 -48.98
C ARG A 9 -39.04 36.92 -50.19
N PRO A 10 -37.72 36.85 -50.53
CA PRO A 10 -37.29 35.87 -51.55
C PRO A 10 -35.84 35.27 -51.39
N HIS A 11 -35.53 34.37 -52.32
CA HIS A 11 -34.28 33.62 -52.61
C HIS A 11 -33.25 34.43 -53.45
N PRO A 12 -32.08 33.89 -53.95
CA PRO A 12 -31.25 32.71 -53.59
C PRO A 12 -29.70 33.00 -53.62
N GLN A 13 -28.87 31.95 -53.81
CA GLN A 13 -27.43 31.95 -54.23
C GLN A 13 -26.36 32.18 -53.12
N ALA A 14 -25.11 31.68 -53.19
CA ALA A 14 -24.43 30.76 -54.13
C ALA A 14 -23.43 29.83 -53.39
N ARG A 15 -23.02 28.72 -54.03
CA ARG A 15 -21.88 27.88 -53.57
C ARG A 15 -20.53 28.44 -54.07
N ARG A 16 -19.48 28.37 -53.25
CA ARG A 16 -18.08 28.31 -53.71
C ARG A 16 -17.28 27.28 -52.92
N HIS A 17 -16.37 26.58 -53.61
CA HIS A 17 -15.48 25.60 -53.00
C HIS A 17 -14.20 26.27 -52.46
N ALA A 18 -13.72 25.83 -51.29
CA ALA A 18 -12.35 25.98 -50.85
C ALA A 18 -11.68 24.60 -50.78
N ARG A 19 -10.39 24.51 -51.16
CA ARG A 19 -9.61 23.26 -51.08
C ARG A 19 -8.92 23.15 -49.71
N PRO A 20 -8.76 21.93 -49.13
CA PRO A 20 -8.04 21.76 -47.88
C PRO A 20 -6.54 22.02 -48.03
N PHE A 21 -5.95 22.58 -46.98
CA PHE A 21 -4.52 22.88 -46.88
C PHE A 21 -3.71 21.59 -46.61
N ARG A 22 -2.53 21.42 -47.24
CA ARG A 22 -1.58 20.35 -46.89
C ARG A 22 -0.44 20.93 -46.04
N PRO A 23 -0.10 20.37 -44.86
CA PRO A 23 1.09 20.76 -44.13
C PRO A 23 2.36 20.29 -44.86
N ARG A 24 3.44 21.09 -44.77
CA ARG A 24 4.77 20.74 -45.30
C ARG A 24 5.55 19.87 -44.31
N ARG A 25 6.38 18.95 -44.82
CA ARG A 25 7.42 18.27 -44.03
C ARG A 25 8.66 19.15 -43.87
N ALA A 26 9.13 19.27 -42.64
CA ALA A 26 10.51 19.55 -42.22
C ALA A 26 10.66 19.05 -40.77
N GLY A 27 11.82 18.63 -40.27
CA GLY A 27 13.11 18.39 -40.92
C GLY A 27 14.11 17.95 -39.83
N ALA A 28 14.78 16.81 -39.99
CA ALA A 28 15.63 16.25 -38.93
C ALA A 28 17.07 16.83 -38.95
N PRO A 29 17.65 17.22 -37.80
CA PRO A 29 19.08 17.39 -37.65
C PRO A 29 19.76 16.04 -37.36
N ARG A 30 21.03 15.91 -37.75
CA ARG A 30 21.91 14.78 -37.42
C ARG A 30 22.84 15.16 -36.27
N GLY A 31 23.30 14.19 -35.48
CA GLY A 31 24.59 14.30 -34.79
C GLY A 31 25.77 14.34 -35.79
N PRO A 32 27.02 14.58 -35.36
CA PRO A 32 27.60 13.76 -34.28
C PRO A 32 28.55 14.53 -33.31
N GLU A 33 29.03 13.85 -32.26
CA GLU A 33 30.49 13.69 -32.13
C GLU A 33 30.87 12.44 -31.30
N ARG A 34 32.15 12.07 -31.35
CA ARG A 34 32.73 10.93 -30.61
C ARG A 34 33.86 11.43 -29.72
N ARG A 35 33.82 11.14 -28.41
CA ARG A 35 35.04 11.09 -27.59
C ARG A 35 35.16 9.74 -26.89
N ARG A 36 36.35 9.16 -27.00
CA ARG A 36 36.78 7.95 -26.28
C ARG A 36 37.40 8.39 -24.96
N HIS A 37 37.23 7.63 -23.88
CA HIS A 37 38.36 7.15 -23.06
C HIS A 37 37.89 6.04 -22.11
N ARG A 38 38.66 4.95 -22.04
CA ARG A 38 38.77 4.03 -20.89
C ARG A 38 40.16 4.28 -20.27
N PRO A 39 40.32 4.10 -18.96
CA PRO A 39 40.70 2.79 -18.40
C PRO A 39 39.81 2.38 -17.21
N GLY A 40 39.86 1.16 -16.67
CA GLY A 40 40.61 -0.03 -17.10
C GLY A 40 40.37 -1.17 -16.10
N VAL A 41 39.92 -2.34 -16.57
CA VAL A 41 39.53 -3.47 -15.70
C VAL A 41 40.76 -4.23 -15.21
N ARG A 42 40.91 -4.42 -13.89
CA ARG A 42 41.78 -5.45 -13.31
C ARG A 42 40.94 -6.56 -12.68
N LEU A 43 40.85 -7.69 -13.39
CA LEU A 43 40.34 -8.94 -12.84
C LEU A 43 41.43 -9.58 -11.97
N HIS A 44 41.19 -9.72 -10.67
CA HIS A 44 42.01 -10.58 -9.83
C HIS A 44 41.63 -12.05 -10.07
N ARG A 45 42.62 -12.86 -10.47
CA ARG A 45 42.50 -14.32 -10.62
C ARG A 45 43.22 -14.99 -9.44
N PRO A 46 42.64 -16.00 -8.77
CA PRO A 46 43.20 -16.56 -7.55
C PRO A 46 44.49 -17.37 -7.77
N ALA A 47 45.36 -17.38 -6.77
CA ALA A 47 46.57 -18.21 -6.73
C ALA A 47 46.27 -19.65 -6.26
N ALA A 48 47.15 -20.60 -6.60
CA ALA A 48 46.89 -22.03 -6.47
C ALA A 48 47.34 -22.65 -5.13
N SER A 49 46.71 -23.78 -4.78
CA SER A 49 47.04 -24.61 -3.60
C SER A 49 48.29 -25.50 -3.83
N PRO A 50 49.15 -25.70 -2.82
CA PRO A 50 50.20 -26.73 -2.84
C PRO A 50 49.65 -28.14 -2.54
N PRO A 51 50.40 -29.22 -2.88
CA PRO A 51 49.83 -30.57 -3.03
C PRO A 51 49.87 -31.46 -1.77
N ARG A 52 49.13 -32.58 -1.84
CA ARG A 52 49.12 -33.68 -0.87
C ARG A 52 50.47 -34.42 -0.79
N ARG A 53 50.78 -35.03 0.36
CA ARG A 53 51.70 -36.17 0.50
C ARG A 53 50.97 -37.40 1.04
N THR A 54 51.52 -38.58 0.77
CA THR A 54 50.92 -39.90 1.00
C THR A 54 51.86 -40.85 1.76
N GLY A 55 51.30 -41.87 2.41
CA GLY A 55 52.04 -42.93 3.13
C GLY A 55 52.35 -42.59 4.60
N VAL A 56 52.58 -43.54 5.50
CA VAL A 56 52.60 -45.03 5.38
C VAL A 56 52.02 -45.67 6.66
N ARG A 57 51.49 -46.91 6.59
CA ARG A 57 51.06 -47.73 7.75
C ARG A 57 52.08 -48.82 8.11
N GLY A 58 52.17 -49.18 9.39
CA GLY A 58 52.78 -50.42 9.90
C GLY A 58 53.85 -50.15 10.97
N LEU A 59 53.93 -50.82 12.13
CA LEU A 59 53.69 -52.24 12.45
C LEU A 59 53.43 -52.47 13.98
N HIS A 60 53.39 -53.73 14.43
CA HIS A 60 53.17 -54.14 15.83
C HIS A 60 54.33 -54.99 16.39
N SER A 61 54.77 -54.70 17.62
CA SER A 61 55.48 -55.53 18.63
C SER A 61 56.16 -54.58 19.64
N GLY A 62 56.46 -54.92 20.91
CA GLY A 62 56.17 -56.10 21.73
C GLY A 62 56.30 -55.73 23.24
N ARG A 63 55.79 -56.58 24.14
CA ARG A 63 55.80 -56.40 25.63
C ARG A 63 57.17 -56.78 26.26
N PRO A 64 57.43 -56.54 27.57
CA PRO A 64 56.72 -55.72 28.58
C PRO A 64 57.60 -54.74 29.41
N GLY A 65 56.96 -53.84 30.15
CA GLY A 65 57.55 -53.11 31.30
C GLY A 65 56.47 -52.72 32.30
N ARG A 66 56.74 -52.73 33.62
CA ARG A 66 55.73 -52.53 34.68
C ARG A 66 56.18 -51.48 35.71
N ALA A 67 55.20 -50.92 36.43
CA ALA A 67 55.30 -49.92 37.52
C ALA A 67 55.56 -48.47 37.10
N GLY A 68 54.92 -47.53 37.81
CA GLY A 68 54.89 -46.09 37.51
C GLY A 68 53.45 -45.56 37.38
N GLY A 69 52.79 -45.30 38.52
CA GLY A 69 51.39 -44.88 38.55
C GLY A 69 51.17 -43.40 38.16
N ARG A 70 50.01 -43.11 37.57
CA ARG A 70 49.44 -41.75 37.44
C ARG A 70 47.93 -41.81 37.76
N PRO A 71 47.35 -40.77 38.40
CA PRO A 71 45.96 -40.79 38.85
C PRO A 71 44.96 -40.71 37.68
N HIS A 72 43.74 -41.19 37.92
CA HIS A 72 42.62 -41.01 36.99
C HIS A 72 42.26 -39.51 36.90
N SER A 73 42.24 -38.99 35.67
CA SER A 73 41.45 -37.79 35.37
C SER A 73 39.99 -38.22 35.14
N PRO A 74 38.99 -37.65 35.84
CA PRO A 74 37.59 -37.94 35.58
C PRO A 74 37.18 -37.36 34.22
N PHE A 75 36.31 -38.06 33.49
CA PHE A 75 35.67 -37.51 32.29
C PHE A 75 34.86 -36.26 32.66
N ASP A 76 35.12 -35.14 31.97
CA ASP A 76 34.34 -33.90 32.09
C ASP A 76 32.95 -34.10 31.43
N GLY A 77 32.08 -34.77 32.19
CA GLY A 77 30.74 -35.17 31.78
C GLY A 77 29.76 -34.02 31.73
N ARG A 78 30.03 -32.98 30.92
CA ARG A 78 29.11 -31.87 30.64
C ARG A 78 27.87 -32.37 29.88
N LYS A 79 26.94 -32.99 30.61
CA LYS A 79 25.57 -33.18 30.18
C LYS A 79 25.06 -31.81 29.70
N LYS A 80 24.65 -31.71 28.44
CA LYS A 80 23.99 -30.48 27.94
C LYS A 80 22.85 -30.14 28.91
N PRO A 81 22.73 -28.88 29.38
CA PRO A 81 21.72 -28.53 30.36
C PRO A 81 20.34 -28.91 29.83
N VAL A 82 19.62 -29.72 30.61
CA VAL A 82 18.31 -30.23 30.22
C VAL A 82 17.33 -29.07 30.34
N LYS A 83 17.03 -28.40 29.21
CA LYS A 83 16.00 -27.35 29.14
C LYS A 83 14.74 -27.82 29.87
N THR A 84 14.23 -26.98 30.78
CA THR A 84 12.97 -27.21 31.51
C THR A 84 11.78 -27.23 30.54
N PRO A 85 10.59 -27.74 30.95
CA PRO A 85 9.41 -27.76 30.08
C PRO A 85 9.05 -26.39 29.51
N GLU A 86 9.12 -25.33 30.33
CA GLU A 86 8.85 -23.94 29.94
C GLU A 86 9.84 -23.44 28.88
N THR A 87 11.16 -23.63 29.10
CA THR A 87 12.18 -23.23 28.12
C THR A 87 12.13 -24.07 26.83
N ARG A 88 11.47 -25.24 26.82
CA ARG A 88 11.15 -25.99 25.60
C ARG A 88 9.90 -25.48 24.90
N ALA A 89 8.89 -25.04 25.66
CA ALA A 89 7.67 -24.45 25.12
C ALA A 89 7.98 -23.12 24.41
N ALA A 90 8.75 -22.23 25.05
CA ALA A 90 9.27 -20.99 24.45
C ALA A 90 10.07 -21.28 23.16
N ASP A 91 11.09 -22.15 23.24
CA ASP A 91 11.90 -22.60 22.09
C ASP A 91 11.07 -23.31 20.99
N THR A 92 9.80 -23.65 21.23
CA THR A 92 8.87 -24.13 20.21
C THR A 92 8.01 -22.99 19.65
N ALA A 93 7.54 -22.07 20.50
CA ALA A 93 6.79 -20.88 20.10
C ALA A 93 7.63 -19.92 19.24
N ASP A 94 8.87 -19.63 19.65
CA ASP A 94 9.81 -18.74 18.94
C ASP A 94 10.09 -19.25 17.52
N ARG A 95 10.31 -20.57 17.38
CA ARG A 95 10.51 -21.22 16.08
C ARG A 95 9.24 -21.20 15.23
N SER A 96 8.07 -21.38 15.85
CA SER A 96 6.78 -21.29 15.18
C SER A 96 6.55 -19.88 14.62
N LEU A 97 6.89 -18.83 15.38
CA LEU A 97 6.87 -17.44 14.93
C LEU A 97 7.77 -17.24 13.69
N ILE A 98 9.05 -17.59 13.78
CA ILE A 98 10.00 -17.41 12.66
C ILE A 98 9.57 -18.17 11.40
N VAL A 99 9.14 -19.44 11.53
CA VAL A 99 8.68 -20.24 10.39
C VAL A 99 7.38 -19.68 9.80
N ARG A 100 6.43 -19.26 10.63
CA ARG A 100 5.17 -18.65 10.18
C ARG A 100 5.43 -17.35 9.42
N THR A 101 6.30 -16.48 9.93
CA THR A 101 6.65 -15.21 9.27
C THR A 101 7.39 -15.45 7.95
N ALA A 102 8.35 -16.37 7.91
CA ALA A 102 9.04 -16.77 6.67
C ALA A 102 8.10 -17.40 5.62
N PHE A 103 7.01 -18.03 6.03
CA PHE A 103 5.97 -18.56 5.13
C PHE A 103 4.85 -17.54 4.83
N GLY A 104 4.91 -16.32 5.39
CA GLY A 104 3.90 -15.28 5.17
C GLY A 104 3.73 -14.88 3.70
N SER A 105 4.84 -14.80 2.95
CA SER A 105 4.83 -14.58 1.49
C SER A 105 4.10 -15.69 0.72
N MET A 106 4.19 -16.94 1.19
CA MET A 106 3.46 -18.07 0.61
C MET A 106 1.97 -17.95 0.86
N ALA A 107 1.55 -17.50 2.05
CA ALA A 107 0.15 -17.23 2.35
C ALA A 107 -0.41 -16.08 1.49
N ALA A 108 0.33 -14.99 1.34
CA ALA A 108 -0.03 -13.87 0.47
C ALA A 108 -0.19 -14.30 -1.00
N GLN A 109 0.76 -15.06 -1.56
CA GLN A 109 0.65 -15.59 -2.92
C GLN A 109 -0.44 -16.67 -3.06
N THR A 110 -0.85 -17.33 -1.97
CA THR A 110 -2.01 -18.24 -1.94
C THR A 110 -3.32 -17.44 -2.07
N LEU A 111 -3.45 -16.30 -1.40
CA LEU A 111 -4.58 -15.37 -1.58
C LEU A 111 -4.60 -14.81 -3.02
N ARG A 112 -3.45 -14.43 -3.56
CA ARG A 112 -3.32 -13.97 -4.95
C ARG A 112 -3.82 -15.01 -5.95
N ALA A 113 -3.43 -16.27 -5.76
CA ALA A 113 -3.89 -17.39 -6.59
C ALA A 113 -5.41 -17.57 -6.49
N ALA A 114 -5.99 -17.43 -5.30
CA ALA A 114 -7.44 -17.53 -5.10
C ALA A 114 -8.22 -16.46 -5.89
N VAL A 115 -7.80 -15.19 -5.80
CA VAL A 115 -8.43 -14.07 -6.52
C VAL A 115 -8.23 -14.21 -8.03
N ARG A 116 -7.01 -14.55 -8.49
CA ARG A 116 -6.73 -14.72 -9.94
C ARG A 116 -7.44 -15.92 -10.57
N LEU A 117 -7.74 -16.96 -9.80
CA LEU A 117 -8.51 -18.14 -10.22
C LEU A 117 -10.00 -18.05 -9.87
N ARG A 118 -10.47 -16.89 -9.37
CA ARG A 118 -11.90 -16.63 -9.06
C ARG A 118 -12.52 -17.66 -8.11
N VAL A 119 -11.72 -18.15 -7.16
CA VAL A 119 -12.05 -19.31 -6.31
C VAL A 119 -13.31 -19.07 -5.47
N VAL A 120 -13.55 -17.83 -5.04
CA VAL A 120 -14.71 -17.51 -4.20
C VAL A 120 -15.98 -17.49 -5.03
N GLU A 121 -15.97 -16.87 -6.22
CA GLU A 121 -17.13 -16.85 -7.11
C GLU A 121 -17.45 -18.23 -7.69
N LEU A 122 -16.42 -19.06 -7.92
CA LEU A 122 -16.57 -20.45 -8.40
C LEU A 122 -17.07 -21.43 -7.31
N ILE A 123 -17.04 -21.06 -6.03
CA ILE A 123 -17.69 -21.82 -4.96
C ILE A 123 -19.11 -21.30 -4.74
N GLY A 124 -19.28 -19.98 -4.61
CA GLY A 124 -20.55 -19.34 -4.28
C GLY A 124 -21.08 -19.71 -2.88
N ASP A 125 -22.40 -19.58 -2.68
CA ASP A 125 -23.04 -19.73 -1.37
C ASP A 125 -23.20 -21.19 -0.89
N THR A 126 -22.82 -22.19 -1.70
CA THR A 126 -23.01 -23.61 -1.36
C THR A 126 -21.71 -24.41 -1.40
N PRO A 127 -21.54 -25.48 -0.60
CA PRO A 127 -20.32 -26.28 -0.63
C PRO A 127 -20.11 -26.97 -1.99
N ARG A 128 -18.98 -26.71 -2.66
CA ARG A 128 -18.63 -27.29 -3.96
C ARG A 128 -17.39 -28.17 -3.90
N ARG A 129 -17.28 -29.10 -4.85
CA ARG A 129 -16.16 -30.04 -4.96
C ARG A 129 -14.98 -29.45 -5.72
N ALA A 130 -13.77 -29.79 -5.31
CA ALA A 130 -12.52 -29.33 -5.92
C ALA A 130 -12.33 -29.76 -7.39
N ASP A 131 -12.90 -30.89 -7.80
CA ASP A 131 -12.86 -31.34 -9.20
C ASP A 131 -13.72 -30.47 -10.11
N ALA A 132 -14.94 -30.14 -9.68
CA ALA A 132 -15.82 -29.20 -10.38
C ALA A 132 -15.25 -27.76 -10.38
N ILE A 133 -14.79 -27.26 -9.23
CA ILE A 133 -14.14 -25.93 -9.14
C ILE A 133 -12.93 -25.85 -10.08
N ALA A 134 -12.15 -26.92 -10.19
CA ALA A 134 -11.00 -26.98 -11.10
C ALA A 134 -11.42 -26.95 -12.58
N ALA A 135 -12.45 -27.70 -12.95
CA ALA A 135 -13.01 -27.69 -14.30
C ALA A 135 -13.53 -26.29 -14.69
N ASP A 136 -14.30 -25.65 -13.80
CA ASP A 136 -14.85 -24.31 -14.03
C ASP A 136 -13.76 -23.21 -14.06
N ALA A 137 -12.65 -23.42 -13.34
CA ALA A 137 -11.46 -22.57 -13.37
C ALA A 137 -10.52 -22.83 -14.57
N GLY A 138 -10.80 -23.84 -15.40
CA GLY A 138 -9.90 -24.26 -16.49
C GLY A 138 -8.54 -24.78 -16.00
N ALA A 139 -8.49 -25.38 -14.82
CA ALA A 139 -7.28 -25.67 -14.07
C ALA A 139 -7.15 -27.15 -13.65
N GLU A 140 -5.92 -27.57 -13.35
CA GLU A 140 -5.60 -28.96 -12.98
C GLU A 140 -6.17 -29.36 -11.59
N PRO A 141 -7.01 -30.41 -11.47
CA PRO A 141 -7.71 -30.74 -10.22
C PRO A 141 -6.82 -31.03 -9.02
N ARG A 142 -5.62 -31.59 -9.22
CA ARG A 142 -4.68 -31.89 -8.12
C ARG A 142 -4.05 -30.60 -7.55
N PRO A 143 -3.45 -29.70 -8.34
CA PRO A 143 -3.09 -28.34 -7.92
C PRO A 143 -4.24 -27.56 -7.28
N VAL A 144 -5.44 -27.53 -7.86
CA VAL A 144 -6.59 -26.80 -7.29
C VAL A 144 -6.96 -27.37 -5.92
N THR A 145 -7.03 -28.69 -5.76
CA THR A 145 -7.27 -29.31 -4.44
C THR A 145 -6.22 -28.89 -3.41
N ARG A 146 -4.94 -28.76 -3.80
CA ARG A 146 -3.89 -28.26 -2.89
C ARG A 146 -4.09 -26.79 -2.50
N LEU A 147 -4.46 -25.93 -3.46
CA LEU A 147 -4.78 -24.52 -3.22
C LEU A 147 -5.98 -24.36 -2.27
N LEU A 148 -7.09 -25.07 -2.54
CA LEU A 148 -8.30 -25.00 -1.70
C LEU A 148 -8.03 -25.46 -0.25
N ARG A 149 -7.19 -26.49 -0.06
CA ARG A 149 -6.78 -26.94 1.29
C ARG A 149 -5.83 -25.97 1.99
N ALA A 150 -4.96 -25.27 1.26
CA ALA A 150 -4.14 -24.19 1.82
C ALA A 150 -5.02 -23.00 2.25
N LEU A 151 -5.97 -22.59 1.43
CA LEU A 151 -6.97 -21.56 1.77
C LEU A 151 -7.86 -21.95 2.95
N ALA A 152 -8.20 -23.24 3.09
CA ALA A 152 -8.91 -23.74 4.26
C ALA A 152 -8.06 -23.70 5.54
N ALA A 153 -6.77 -24.06 5.45
CA ALA A 153 -5.83 -23.92 6.57
C ALA A 153 -5.56 -22.46 6.97
N LEU A 154 -5.69 -21.52 6.03
CA LEU A 154 -5.65 -20.06 6.25
C LEU A 154 -7.00 -19.48 6.71
N GLY A 155 -8.04 -20.28 6.89
CA GLY A 155 -9.37 -19.84 7.35
C GLY A 155 -10.22 -19.10 6.31
N VAL A 156 -9.75 -18.99 5.06
CA VAL A 156 -10.44 -18.35 3.92
C VAL A 156 -11.57 -19.26 3.41
N LEU A 157 -11.35 -20.57 3.43
CA LEU A 157 -12.34 -21.61 3.09
C LEU A 157 -12.58 -22.56 4.27
N ARG A 158 -13.58 -23.43 4.15
CA ARG A 158 -13.80 -24.57 5.04
C ARG A 158 -13.89 -25.85 4.22
N GLU A 159 -12.98 -26.80 4.46
CA GLU A 159 -13.12 -28.19 3.97
C GLU A 159 -14.10 -28.92 4.90
N HIS A 160 -15.24 -29.37 4.37
CA HIS A 160 -16.29 -30.08 5.16
C HIS A 160 -16.09 -31.59 5.12
N THR A 161 -15.74 -32.10 3.95
CA THR A 161 -15.34 -33.48 3.66
C THR A 161 -14.19 -33.45 2.66
N PRO A 162 -13.37 -34.51 2.52
CA PRO A 162 -12.20 -34.49 1.65
C PRO A 162 -12.54 -34.03 0.21
N GLY A 163 -12.01 -32.87 -0.19
CA GLY A 163 -12.27 -32.29 -1.50
C GLY A 163 -13.55 -31.45 -1.64
N THR A 164 -14.31 -31.16 -0.57
CA THR A 164 -15.55 -30.35 -0.61
C THR A 164 -15.42 -29.10 0.26
N PHE A 165 -15.58 -27.91 -0.35
CA PHE A 165 -15.25 -26.62 0.24
C PHE A 165 -16.42 -25.63 0.22
N SER A 166 -16.56 -24.81 1.26
CA SER A 166 -17.34 -23.56 1.21
C SER A 166 -16.45 -22.35 1.55
N VAL A 167 -16.92 -21.16 1.19
CA VAL A 167 -16.32 -19.88 1.60
C VAL A 167 -16.59 -19.64 3.10
N THR A 168 -15.71 -18.92 3.80
CA THR A 168 -15.94 -18.42 5.18
C THR A 168 -16.31 -16.93 5.19
N PRO A 169 -16.77 -16.36 6.32
CA PRO A 169 -16.98 -14.90 6.41
C PRO A 169 -15.73 -14.05 6.10
N ALA A 170 -14.53 -14.58 6.36
CA ALA A 170 -13.28 -13.93 5.93
C ALA A 170 -13.05 -14.10 4.42
N GLY A 171 -13.34 -15.29 3.87
CA GLY A 171 -13.25 -15.56 2.44
C GLY A 171 -14.20 -14.74 1.57
N THR A 172 -15.38 -14.35 2.07
CA THR A 172 -16.29 -13.48 1.30
C THR A 172 -15.70 -12.09 1.03
N LEU A 173 -14.69 -11.65 1.78
CA LEU A 173 -13.98 -10.41 1.50
C LEU A 173 -13.10 -10.49 0.23
N LEU A 174 -12.88 -11.67 -0.36
CA LEU A 174 -12.17 -11.81 -1.64
C LEU A 174 -13.10 -11.81 -2.86
N ASP A 175 -14.42 -11.72 -2.66
CA ASP A 175 -15.39 -11.54 -3.74
C ASP A 175 -15.35 -10.08 -4.23
N PRO A 176 -15.02 -9.79 -5.49
CA PRO A 176 -14.92 -8.43 -6.00
C PRO A 176 -16.29 -7.72 -6.15
N SER A 177 -17.41 -8.45 -6.06
CA SER A 177 -18.76 -7.89 -6.20
C SER A 177 -19.34 -7.31 -4.91
N ARG A 178 -18.70 -7.55 -3.75
CA ARG A 178 -19.26 -7.22 -2.44
C ARG A 178 -18.78 -5.85 -1.92
N PRO A 179 -19.64 -5.06 -1.26
CA PRO A 179 -19.21 -3.92 -0.45
C PRO A 179 -18.18 -4.34 0.59
N GLY A 180 -17.11 -3.56 0.77
CA GLY A 180 -16.02 -3.90 1.68
C GLY A 180 -15.10 -5.03 1.20
N SER A 181 -15.12 -5.37 -0.10
CA SER A 181 -14.15 -6.30 -0.69
C SER A 181 -12.70 -5.85 -0.47
N LEU A 182 -11.82 -6.83 -0.31
CA LEU A 182 -10.36 -6.72 -0.25
C LEU A 182 -9.69 -7.39 -1.47
N ALA A 183 -10.47 -7.79 -2.48
CA ALA A 183 -9.93 -8.44 -3.68
C ALA A 183 -8.90 -7.56 -4.40
N SER A 184 -9.16 -6.26 -4.52
CA SER A 184 -8.23 -5.29 -5.13
C SER A 184 -6.99 -5.04 -4.26
N PHE A 185 -7.16 -4.93 -2.93
CA PHE A 185 -6.05 -4.86 -1.98
C PHE A 185 -5.11 -6.07 -2.13
N VAL A 186 -5.66 -7.29 -2.18
CA VAL A 186 -4.86 -8.51 -2.43
C VAL A 186 -4.19 -8.46 -3.80
N ARG A 187 -4.86 -8.00 -4.87
CA ARG A 187 -4.23 -7.89 -6.20
C ARG A 187 -3.01 -6.96 -6.19
N VAL A 188 -3.10 -5.81 -5.52
CA VAL A 188 -2.03 -4.81 -5.40
C VAL A 188 -0.86 -5.33 -4.58
N PHE A 189 -1.08 -5.61 -3.29
CA PHE A 189 0.01 -5.93 -2.34
C PHE A 189 0.65 -7.31 -2.54
N THR A 190 0.23 -8.07 -3.55
CA THR A 190 0.85 -9.35 -3.94
C THR A 190 1.33 -9.38 -5.39
N ASP A 191 1.23 -8.27 -6.13
CA ASP A 191 1.68 -8.27 -7.52
C ASP A 191 3.20 -8.45 -7.64
N PRO A 192 3.73 -9.11 -8.70
CA PRO A 192 5.15 -9.18 -8.99
C PRO A 192 5.85 -7.80 -9.06
N VAL A 193 5.13 -6.71 -9.36
CA VAL A 193 5.67 -5.36 -9.25
C VAL A 193 6.08 -5.04 -7.81
N SER A 194 5.13 -5.06 -6.87
CA SER A 194 5.38 -4.81 -5.44
C SER A 194 6.32 -5.86 -4.83
N THR A 195 6.19 -7.14 -5.23
CA THR A 195 7.03 -8.24 -4.73
C THR A 195 8.51 -8.00 -5.06
N ARG A 196 8.84 -7.49 -6.25
CA ARG A 196 10.22 -7.20 -6.66
C ARG A 196 10.84 -5.98 -5.96
N ALA A 197 10.04 -4.97 -5.61
CA ALA A 197 10.56 -3.88 -4.78
C ALA A 197 10.93 -4.42 -3.38
N TRP A 198 10.08 -5.28 -2.80
CA TRP A 198 10.32 -5.95 -1.52
C TRP A 198 11.48 -6.97 -1.54
N GLU A 199 11.91 -7.47 -2.71
CA GLU A 199 13.15 -8.26 -2.86
C GLU A 199 14.42 -7.43 -2.53
N HIS A 200 14.33 -6.10 -2.51
CA HIS A 200 15.43 -5.15 -2.27
C HIS A 200 15.29 -4.35 -0.95
N LEU A 201 14.47 -4.81 -0.01
CA LEU A 201 14.28 -4.13 1.29
C LEU A 201 15.60 -3.83 2.04
N ASP A 202 16.59 -4.72 1.96
CA ASP A 202 17.87 -4.52 2.67
C ASP A 202 18.78 -3.47 2.01
N ASP A 203 18.54 -3.10 0.75
CA ASP A 203 19.17 -1.94 0.11
C ASP A 203 18.52 -0.64 0.61
N SER A 204 17.19 -0.53 0.64
CA SER A 204 16.49 0.64 1.20
C SER A 204 16.82 0.87 2.68
N VAL A 205 16.88 -0.19 3.50
CA VAL A 205 17.30 -0.09 4.91
C VAL A 205 18.77 0.32 5.07
N ARG A 206 19.60 0.14 4.03
CA ARG A 206 21.04 0.44 4.03
C ARG A 206 21.37 1.85 3.55
N THR A 207 20.57 2.44 2.67
CA THR A 207 20.83 3.78 2.10
C THR A 207 19.77 4.82 2.39
N GLY A 208 18.53 4.42 2.66
CA GLY A 208 17.36 5.30 2.72
C GLY A 208 16.72 5.60 1.34
N ASP A 209 17.23 5.01 0.26
CA ASP A 209 16.67 5.17 -1.09
C ASP A 209 15.46 4.25 -1.32
N VAL A 210 14.54 4.67 -2.19
CA VAL A 210 13.35 3.88 -2.57
C VAL A 210 13.75 2.72 -3.48
N ALA A 211 13.53 1.47 -3.03
CA ALA A 211 13.87 0.28 -3.81
C ALA A 211 13.10 0.20 -5.14
N PHE A 212 11.83 0.62 -5.15
CA PHE A 212 11.00 0.64 -6.35
C PHE A 212 11.63 1.45 -7.50
N ASP A 213 12.07 2.68 -7.22
CA ASP A 213 12.70 3.56 -8.21
C ASP A 213 13.95 2.94 -8.83
N ALA A 214 14.77 2.25 -8.02
CA ALA A 214 15.95 1.54 -8.48
C ALA A 214 15.62 0.31 -9.35
N VAL A 215 14.55 -0.43 -9.02
CA VAL A 215 14.11 -1.64 -9.74
C VAL A 215 13.39 -1.30 -11.06
N PHE A 216 12.58 -0.23 -11.09
CA PHE A 216 11.71 0.11 -12.22
C PHE A 216 12.13 1.35 -13.02
N GLY A 217 13.13 2.10 -12.55
CA GLY A 217 13.64 3.30 -13.24
C GLY A 217 12.64 4.46 -13.25
N THR A 218 11.69 4.47 -12.33
CA THR A 218 10.62 5.46 -12.16
C THR A 218 9.98 5.28 -10.79
N ASP A 219 9.42 6.35 -10.27
CA ASP A 219 8.55 6.38 -9.10
C ASP A 219 7.29 5.50 -9.26
N PHE A 220 6.69 5.12 -8.12
CA PHE A 220 5.50 4.25 -8.07
C PHE A 220 4.30 4.80 -8.85
N PHE A 221 3.94 6.07 -8.68
CA PHE A 221 2.80 6.67 -9.38
C PHE A 221 3.06 6.81 -10.88
N GLY A 222 4.27 7.20 -11.27
CA GLY A 222 4.76 7.20 -12.65
C GLY A 222 4.79 5.81 -13.30
N HIS A 223 4.88 4.73 -12.50
CA HIS A 223 4.67 3.35 -12.96
C HIS A 223 3.18 3.02 -13.13
N LEU A 224 2.33 3.35 -12.15
CA LEU A 224 0.87 3.13 -12.23
C LEU A 224 0.26 3.83 -13.46
N ALA A 225 0.67 5.06 -13.74
CA ALA A 225 0.24 5.84 -14.91
C ALA A 225 0.53 5.16 -16.27
N ARG A 226 1.41 4.14 -16.30
CA ARG A 226 1.74 3.35 -17.50
C ARG A 226 1.07 1.97 -17.53
N HIS A 227 0.39 1.57 -16.45
CA HIS A 227 -0.20 0.24 -16.27
C HIS A 227 -1.66 0.35 -15.77
N PRO A 228 -2.63 0.62 -16.67
CA PRO A 228 -4.01 0.93 -16.29
C PRO A 228 -4.68 -0.10 -15.38
N GLU A 229 -4.51 -1.41 -15.63
CA GLU A 229 -5.09 -2.47 -14.78
C GLU A 229 -4.58 -2.45 -13.33
N LEU A 230 -3.32 -2.03 -13.11
CA LEU A 230 -2.72 -1.93 -11.79
C LEU A 230 -3.12 -0.61 -11.10
N SER A 231 -3.23 0.48 -11.86
CA SER A 231 -3.76 1.76 -11.40
C SER A 231 -5.22 1.64 -10.97
N GLU A 232 -6.08 0.99 -11.76
CA GLU A 232 -7.47 0.68 -11.42
C GLU A 232 -7.58 -0.17 -10.15
N ALA A 233 -6.73 -1.19 -10.00
CA ALA A 233 -6.68 -2.02 -8.80
C ALA A 233 -6.20 -1.25 -7.56
N PHE A 234 -5.21 -0.37 -7.71
CA PHE A 234 -4.70 0.51 -6.65
C PHE A 234 -5.78 1.50 -6.20
N ASN A 235 -6.37 2.25 -7.13
CA ASN A 235 -7.42 3.24 -6.85
C ASN A 235 -8.63 2.57 -6.19
N THR A 236 -9.02 1.37 -6.66
CA THR A 236 -10.09 0.59 -6.04
C THR A 236 -9.76 0.17 -4.60
N ALA A 237 -8.53 -0.30 -4.34
CA ALA A 237 -8.09 -0.71 -3.01
C ALA A 237 -8.04 0.48 -2.03
N MET A 238 -7.56 1.65 -2.48
CA MET A 238 -7.53 2.87 -1.67
C MET A 238 -8.94 3.41 -1.43
N GLY A 239 -9.79 3.46 -2.46
CA GLY A 239 -11.21 3.84 -2.32
C GLY A 239 -11.98 2.96 -1.34
N GLN A 240 -11.70 1.65 -1.30
CA GLN A 240 -12.27 0.72 -0.32
C GLN A 240 -11.87 1.06 1.13
N ALA A 241 -10.60 1.41 1.38
CA ALA A 241 -10.14 1.87 2.70
C ALA A 241 -10.69 3.27 3.06
N THR A 242 -10.83 4.15 2.07
CA THR A 242 -11.46 5.47 2.24
C THR A 242 -12.95 5.36 2.55
N GLY A 243 -13.69 4.43 1.95
CA GLY A 243 -15.11 4.20 2.27
C GLY A 243 -15.34 3.79 3.73
N ALA A 244 -14.48 2.95 4.30
CA ALA A 244 -14.51 2.64 5.74
C ALA A 244 -14.20 3.87 6.60
N THR A 245 -13.26 4.71 6.17
CA THR A 245 -12.95 5.99 6.83
C THR A 245 -14.15 6.95 6.78
N ALA A 246 -14.81 7.07 5.63
CA ALA A 246 -15.96 7.95 5.39
C ALA A 246 -17.20 7.57 6.23
N ALA A 247 -17.37 6.30 6.55
CA ALA A 247 -18.44 5.83 7.44
C ALA A 247 -18.16 6.10 8.93
N ALA A 248 -16.88 6.15 9.34
CA ALA A 248 -16.47 6.31 10.74
C ALA A 248 -16.19 7.78 11.13
N LEU A 249 -15.55 8.54 10.24
CA LEU A 249 -15.05 9.89 10.50
C LEU A 249 -16.14 10.88 10.96
N PRO A 250 -17.36 10.94 10.38
CA PRO A 250 -18.38 11.91 10.79
C PRO A 250 -18.94 11.69 12.21
N ALA A 251 -18.74 10.50 12.79
CA ALA A 251 -19.12 10.20 14.17
C ALA A 251 -17.97 10.38 15.18
N ALA A 252 -16.75 10.62 14.70
CA ALA A 252 -15.53 10.69 15.51
C ALA A 252 -14.92 12.10 15.60
N TYR A 253 -15.36 13.04 14.76
CA TYR A 253 -14.91 14.44 14.77
C TYR A 253 -16.10 15.38 14.61
N ASP A 254 -16.13 16.45 15.40
CA ASP A 254 -17.20 17.44 15.31
C ASP A 254 -16.96 18.42 14.15
N PHE A 255 -17.55 18.10 13.00
CA PHE A 255 -17.60 18.97 11.83
C PHE A 255 -18.62 20.11 11.95
N GLY A 256 -19.52 20.08 12.94
CA GLY A 256 -20.55 21.11 13.15
C GLY A 256 -20.00 22.47 13.61
N ARG A 257 -18.70 22.51 13.91
CA ARG A 257 -17.92 23.70 14.26
C ARG A 257 -17.45 24.51 13.03
N PHE A 258 -17.70 24.00 11.82
CA PHE A 258 -17.13 24.47 10.55
C PHE A 258 -18.22 24.75 9.51
N THR A 259 -17.89 25.51 8.47
CA THR A 259 -18.81 25.91 7.40
C THR A 259 -18.33 25.47 6.01
N SER A 260 -17.02 25.27 5.82
CA SER A 260 -16.41 24.90 4.53
C SER A 260 -15.16 24.02 4.71
N VAL A 261 -15.15 22.85 4.07
CA VAL A 261 -14.04 21.87 4.13
C VAL A 261 -13.35 21.72 2.78
N THR A 262 -12.03 21.89 2.73
CA THR A 262 -11.21 21.44 1.59
C THR A 262 -10.60 20.08 1.90
N ASP A 263 -10.90 19.06 1.11
CA ASP A 263 -10.28 17.73 1.19
C ASP A 263 -9.09 17.67 0.22
N VAL A 264 -7.87 17.76 0.76
CA VAL A 264 -6.61 17.92 0.03
C VAL A 264 -6.00 16.55 -0.22
N GLY A 265 -5.90 16.16 -1.50
CA GLY A 265 -5.66 14.77 -1.90
C GLY A 265 -6.93 13.91 -1.81
N GLY A 266 -8.12 14.53 -1.90
CA GLY A 266 -9.40 13.86 -1.69
C GLY A 266 -9.83 12.89 -2.81
N GLY A 267 -9.05 12.75 -3.90
CA GLY A 267 -9.28 11.77 -4.97
C GLY A 267 -10.70 11.78 -5.55
N ASP A 268 -11.40 10.66 -5.43
CA ASP A 268 -12.78 10.48 -5.92
C ASP A 268 -13.86 11.15 -5.04
N GLY A 269 -13.47 11.88 -3.99
CA GLY A 269 -14.36 12.61 -3.10
C GLY A 269 -15.15 11.75 -2.11
N THR A 270 -14.94 10.43 -2.04
CA THR A 270 -15.71 9.52 -1.17
C THR A 270 -15.64 9.92 0.31
N LEU A 271 -14.50 10.43 0.79
CA LEU A 271 -14.33 10.86 2.17
C LEU A 271 -15.20 12.08 2.50
N LEU A 272 -15.00 13.18 1.76
CA LEU A 272 -15.77 14.40 1.91
C LEU A 272 -17.27 14.19 1.65
N ALA A 273 -17.64 13.29 0.73
CA ALA A 273 -19.03 12.95 0.50
C ALA A 273 -19.70 12.38 1.76
N GLY A 274 -19.07 11.42 2.45
CA GLY A 274 -19.58 10.88 3.71
C GLY A 274 -19.75 11.95 4.80
N VAL A 275 -18.81 12.89 4.90
CA VAL A 275 -18.88 14.02 5.83
C VAL A 275 -20.03 14.98 5.50
N LEU A 276 -20.17 15.39 4.23
CA LEU A 276 -21.22 16.32 3.79
C LEU A 276 -22.62 15.70 3.79
N THR A 277 -22.75 14.38 3.68
CA THR A 277 -24.02 13.66 3.88
C THR A 277 -24.43 13.66 5.36
N ALA A 278 -23.48 13.56 6.30
CA ALA A 278 -23.75 13.59 7.74
C ALA A 278 -24.01 15.00 8.29
N TYR A 279 -23.43 16.05 7.69
CA TYR A 279 -23.55 17.44 8.11
C TYR A 279 -24.21 18.30 7.01
N PRO A 280 -25.55 18.53 7.05
CA PRO A 280 -26.29 19.13 5.93
C PRO A 280 -25.96 20.60 5.60
N ASP A 281 -25.53 21.39 6.58
CA ASP A 281 -25.24 22.82 6.40
C ASP A 281 -23.80 23.10 5.92
N LEU A 282 -22.94 22.07 5.95
CA LEU A 282 -21.52 22.15 5.59
C LEU A 282 -21.34 22.25 4.07
N THR A 283 -20.30 22.93 3.60
CA THR A 283 -19.91 22.98 2.18
C THR A 283 -18.52 22.40 1.97
N GLY A 284 -18.15 22.07 0.73
CA GLY A 284 -16.87 21.41 0.47
C GLY A 284 -16.21 21.63 -0.87
N VAL A 285 -14.90 21.36 -0.91
CA VAL A 285 -14.08 21.31 -2.11
C VAL A 285 -13.23 20.03 -2.08
N VAL A 286 -13.32 19.18 -3.09
CA VAL A 286 -12.37 18.08 -3.31
C VAL A 286 -11.21 18.64 -4.12
N PHE A 287 -10.00 18.65 -3.57
CA PHE A 287 -8.82 19.24 -4.22
C PHE A 287 -7.75 18.17 -4.47
N ASP A 288 -7.48 17.89 -5.74
CA ASP A 288 -6.52 16.88 -6.18
C ASP A 288 -6.00 17.23 -7.59
N THR A 289 -5.15 16.38 -8.15
CA THR A 289 -4.82 16.30 -9.58
C THR A 289 -6.07 16.10 -10.45
N ALA A 290 -5.97 16.40 -11.76
CA ALA A 290 -7.07 16.15 -12.70
C ALA A 290 -7.39 14.65 -12.85
N GLU A 291 -6.36 13.81 -12.69
CA GLU A 291 -6.41 12.36 -12.70
C GLU A 291 -7.08 11.80 -11.43
N GLY A 292 -6.75 12.33 -10.25
CA GLY A 292 -7.37 11.94 -8.98
C GLY A 292 -8.86 12.29 -8.92
N LEU A 293 -9.23 13.49 -9.40
CA LEU A 293 -10.63 13.94 -9.46
C LEU A 293 -11.49 13.22 -10.50
N ALA A 294 -10.96 12.27 -11.28
CA ALA A 294 -11.70 11.65 -12.38
C ALA A 294 -13.02 10.97 -11.95
N GLY A 295 -13.09 10.42 -10.72
CA GLY A 295 -14.31 9.85 -10.14
C GLY A 295 -15.20 10.85 -9.39
N ALA A 296 -14.66 12.01 -8.99
CA ALA A 296 -15.32 12.92 -8.06
C ALA A 296 -16.69 13.45 -8.54
N PRO A 297 -16.91 13.83 -9.82
CA PRO A 297 -18.23 14.25 -10.30
C PRO A 297 -19.31 13.18 -10.11
N GLU A 298 -19.00 11.91 -10.40
CA GLU A 298 -19.96 10.82 -10.26
C GLU A 298 -20.25 10.52 -8.78
N THR A 299 -19.21 10.50 -7.92
CA THR A 299 -19.38 10.33 -6.47
C THR A 299 -20.27 11.44 -5.87
N LEU A 300 -20.05 12.70 -6.26
CA LEU A 300 -20.83 13.83 -5.75
C LEU A 300 -22.27 13.82 -6.30
N GLU A 301 -22.51 13.43 -7.55
CA GLU A 301 -23.86 13.25 -8.09
C GLU A 301 -24.60 12.11 -7.38
N ARG A 302 -23.94 10.96 -7.18
CA ARG A 302 -24.49 9.78 -6.50
C ARG A 302 -24.95 10.06 -5.05
N HIS A 303 -24.33 11.04 -4.38
CA HIS A 303 -24.71 11.49 -3.02
C HIS A 303 -25.58 12.76 -3.01
N GLY A 304 -25.94 13.33 -4.16
CA GLY A 304 -26.75 14.56 -4.26
C GLY A 304 -26.03 15.85 -3.84
N LEU A 305 -24.69 15.86 -3.86
CA LEU A 305 -23.85 16.91 -3.30
C LEU A 305 -23.38 17.97 -4.32
N THR A 306 -23.79 17.89 -5.59
CA THR A 306 -23.34 18.78 -6.68
C THR A 306 -23.64 20.26 -6.48
N GLY A 307 -24.58 20.61 -5.59
CA GLY A 307 -24.86 22.00 -5.18
C GLY A 307 -24.14 22.48 -3.91
N ARG A 308 -23.38 21.59 -3.23
CA ARG A 308 -22.70 21.85 -1.95
C ARG A 308 -21.20 21.52 -1.96
N CYS A 309 -20.75 20.74 -2.93
CA CYS A 309 -19.37 20.31 -3.08
C CYS A 309 -18.90 20.48 -4.53
N SER A 310 -17.67 20.95 -4.74
CA SER A 310 -17.07 21.06 -6.07
C SER A 310 -15.68 20.40 -6.16
N PRO A 311 -15.35 19.75 -7.29
CA PRO A 311 -13.98 19.30 -7.56
C PRO A 311 -13.12 20.45 -8.10
N HIS A 312 -11.89 20.60 -7.61
CA HIS A 312 -10.96 21.66 -8.00
C HIS A 312 -9.58 21.06 -8.32
N ALA A 313 -9.22 21.03 -9.60
CA ALA A 313 -7.95 20.46 -10.04
C ALA A 313 -6.75 21.38 -9.74
N GLY A 314 -5.68 20.85 -9.13
CA GLY A 314 -4.49 21.63 -8.79
C GLY A 314 -3.28 20.82 -8.35
N ASP A 315 -2.37 21.49 -7.63
CA ASP A 315 -1.08 20.97 -7.17
C ASP A 315 -0.80 21.53 -5.77
N PHE A 316 -0.93 20.69 -4.73
CA PHE A 316 -0.73 21.09 -3.33
C PHE A 316 0.72 21.51 -2.99
N PHE A 317 1.69 21.29 -3.89
CA PHE A 317 3.03 21.88 -3.76
C PHE A 317 3.14 23.31 -4.29
N ARG A 318 2.04 23.92 -4.76
CA ARG A 318 1.97 25.33 -5.17
C ARG A 318 1.02 26.15 -4.32
N SER A 319 -0.17 25.62 -4.08
CA SER A 319 -1.23 26.26 -3.29
C SER A 319 -2.38 25.27 -3.06
N VAL A 320 -3.25 25.59 -2.11
CA VAL A 320 -4.58 24.95 -1.96
C VAL A 320 -5.69 26.00 -2.12
N PRO A 321 -6.95 25.61 -2.40
CA PRO A 321 -8.06 26.56 -2.52
C PRO A 321 -8.39 27.20 -1.17
N ALA A 322 -8.34 28.53 -1.11
CA ALA A 322 -8.72 29.31 0.07
C ALA A 322 -10.24 29.44 0.23
N GLY A 323 -10.69 29.71 1.46
CA GLY A 323 -12.11 29.90 1.81
C GLY A 323 -12.73 28.79 2.66
N SER A 324 -11.96 27.76 2.97
CA SER A 324 -12.35 26.69 3.92
C SER A 324 -11.88 27.00 5.33
N ASP A 325 -12.75 26.80 6.33
CA ASP A 325 -12.39 26.87 7.76
C ASP A 325 -11.86 25.53 8.31
N LEU A 326 -11.98 24.44 7.54
CA LEU A 326 -11.30 23.16 7.77
C LEU A 326 -10.54 22.69 6.52
N TYR A 327 -9.30 22.23 6.68
CA TYR A 327 -8.59 21.46 5.66
C TYR A 327 -8.44 20.00 6.13
N LEU A 328 -9.03 19.08 5.40
CA LEU A 328 -8.96 17.64 5.61
C LEU A 328 -7.82 17.07 4.76
N ILE A 329 -7.00 16.19 5.34
CA ILE A 329 -5.88 15.54 4.66
C ILE A 329 -5.85 14.07 5.09
N LYS A 330 -6.21 13.13 4.21
CA LYS A 330 -6.25 11.69 4.54
C LYS A 330 -5.31 10.90 3.64
N SER A 331 -4.32 10.23 4.22
CA SER A 331 -3.37 9.38 3.48
C SER A 331 -2.70 10.12 2.32
N VAL A 332 -1.97 11.19 2.66
CA VAL A 332 -1.24 12.03 1.70
C VAL A 332 0.13 12.41 2.23
N LEU A 333 0.24 12.90 3.48
CA LEU A 333 1.52 13.30 4.05
C LEU A 333 2.45 12.10 4.24
N HIS A 334 1.89 10.90 4.47
CA HIS A 334 2.68 9.68 4.62
C HIS A 334 3.38 9.19 3.33
N ASP A 335 2.97 9.64 2.13
CA ASP A 335 3.71 9.40 0.87
C ASP A 335 5.02 10.22 0.75
N TRP A 336 5.15 11.29 1.55
CA TRP A 336 6.14 12.33 1.33
C TRP A 336 7.16 12.43 2.47
N PRO A 337 8.41 12.85 2.18
CA PRO A 337 9.38 13.21 3.21
C PRO A 337 8.95 14.49 3.94
N ASP A 338 9.52 14.73 5.12
CA ASP A 338 9.04 15.76 6.07
C ASP A 338 9.11 17.19 5.50
N GLU A 339 10.07 17.49 4.63
CA GLU A 339 10.16 18.78 3.89
C GLU A 339 8.96 19.02 2.97
N LYS A 340 8.46 17.94 2.36
CA LYS A 340 7.35 17.95 1.42
C LYS A 340 6.01 17.96 2.16
N ALA A 341 5.86 17.13 3.20
CA ALA A 341 4.71 17.15 4.09
C ALA A 341 4.52 18.54 4.75
N ALA A 342 5.60 19.14 5.30
CA ALA A 342 5.57 20.49 5.87
C ALA A 342 5.31 21.58 4.82
N THR A 343 5.54 21.33 3.53
CA THR A 343 5.19 22.26 2.44
C THR A 343 3.70 22.21 2.12
N ILE A 344 3.08 21.02 2.08
CA ILE A 344 1.63 20.85 1.93
C ILE A 344 0.90 21.55 3.10
N LEU A 345 1.31 21.24 4.34
CA LEU A 345 0.75 21.86 5.53
C LEU A 345 0.92 23.39 5.55
N ARG A 346 2.01 23.93 5.00
CA ARG A 346 2.22 25.39 4.94
C ARG A 346 1.21 26.05 4.01
N HIS A 347 0.93 25.50 2.84
CA HIS A 347 -0.07 26.07 1.94
C HIS A 347 -1.48 25.99 2.54
N CYS A 348 -1.83 24.91 3.24
CA CYS A 348 -3.06 24.84 4.03
C CYS A 348 -3.10 25.92 5.12
N ARG A 349 -2.01 26.09 5.87
CA ARG A 349 -1.85 27.09 6.94
C ARG A 349 -1.93 28.54 6.43
N GLU A 350 -1.45 28.81 5.23
CA GLU A 350 -1.56 30.11 4.55
C GLU A 350 -2.97 30.39 4.01
N ALA A 351 -3.79 29.35 3.83
CA ALA A 351 -5.17 29.44 3.34
C ALA A 351 -6.24 29.34 4.45
N LEU A 352 -5.83 29.20 5.72
CA LEU A 352 -6.72 29.16 6.88
C LEU A 352 -7.26 30.55 7.27
N PRO A 353 -8.57 30.69 7.58
CA PRO A 353 -9.07 31.85 8.31
C PRO A 353 -8.70 31.77 9.81
N PRO A 354 -8.71 32.91 10.54
CA PRO A 354 -8.54 32.91 11.99
C PRO A 354 -9.54 31.95 12.68
N GLY A 355 -9.02 31.04 13.50
CA GLY A 355 -9.82 30.03 14.20
C GLY A 355 -10.05 28.72 13.45
N GLY A 356 -9.69 28.62 12.16
CA GLY A 356 -9.80 27.39 11.36
C GLY A 356 -8.85 26.26 11.80
N ARG A 357 -8.98 25.08 11.19
CA ARG A 357 -8.20 23.86 11.54
C ARG A 357 -7.68 23.11 10.33
N ILE A 358 -6.65 22.31 10.56
CA ILE A 358 -6.28 21.18 9.71
C ILE A 358 -6.60 19.90 10.46
N LEU A 359 -7.18 18.92 9.78
CA LEU A 359 -7.43 17.58 10.28
C LEU A 359 -6.71 16.57 9.39
N ILE A 360 -5.64 15.97 9.91
CA ILE A 360 -4.91 14.91 9.24
C ILE A 360 -5.48 13.57 9.71
N VAL A 361 -5.74 12.64 8.77
CA VAL A 361 -6.34 11.32 9.03
C VAL A 361 -5.43 10.23 8.48
N GLU A 362 -4.42 9.89 9.27
CA GLU A 362 -3.32 8.99 8.92
C GLU A 362 -3.00 8.01 10.07
N PRO A 363 -2.28 6.90 9.81
CA PRO A 363 -1.77 6.04 10.87
C PRO A 363 -0.79 6.82 11.76
N VAL A 364 -0.96 6.73 13.08
CA VAL A 364 -0.01 7.29 14.05
C VAL A 364 0.69 6.13 14.75
N LEU A 365 2.02 6.05 14.59
CA LEU A 365 2.84 5.08 15.28
C LEU A 365 2.98 5.45 16.77
N PRO A 366 2.88 4.50 17.71
CA PRO A 366 3.25 4.75 19.09
C PRO A 366 4.78 4.85 19.24
N ASP A 367 5.22 5.66 20.19
CA ASP A 367 6.65 5.95 20.46
C ASP A 367 7.49 4.68 20.75
N THR A 368 6.83 3.61 21.21
CA THR A 368 7.40 2.27 21.36
C THR A 368 6.41 1.21 20.86
N VAL A 369 6.94 0.11 20.30
CA VAL A 369 6.14 -1.04 19.87
C VAL A 369 5.55 -1.74 21.09
N ASP A 370 4.23 -1.90 21.14
CA ASP A 370 3.57 -2.82 22.07
C ASP A 370 3.79 -4.27 21.57
N PRO A 371 4.50 -5.13 22.31
CA PRO A 371 4.79 -6.51 21.88
C PRO A 371 3.56 -7.43 21.97
N GLU A 372 2.53 -7.06 22.73
CA GLU A 372 1.29 -7.85 22.88
C GLU A 372 0.21 -7.41 21.88
N ALA A 373 0.42 -6.30 21.16
CA ALA A 373 -0.47 -5.83 20.11
C ALA A 373 -0.57 -6.86 18.95
N PRO A 374 -1.79 -7.29 18.56
CA PRO A 374 -1.94 -8.25 17.47
C PRO A 374 -1.33 -7.77 16.15
N VAL A 375 -0.71 -8.69 15.40
CA VAL A 375 -0.15 -8.39 14.06
C VAL A 375 -1.23 -7.91 13.08
N THR A 376 -2.48 -8.31 13.28
CA THR A 376 -3.67 -7.85 12.54
C THR A 376 -4.18 -6.46 12.96
N GLY A 377 -3.55 -5.84 13.96
CA GLY A 377 -3.79 -4.48 14.43
C GLY A 377 -2.48 -3.70 14.39
N GLY A 378 -1.91 -3.38 15.56
CA GLY A 378 -0.69 -2.57 15.68
C GLY A 378 0.56 -3.11 14.96
N GLY A 379 0.62 -4.40 14.61
CA GLY A 379 1.73 -4.92 13.81
C GLY A 379 1.68 -4.59 12.31
N ILE A 380 0.51 -4.24 11.76
CA ILE A 380 0.37 -3.99 10.31
C ILE A 380 0.86 -2.59 9.91
N THR A 381 0.83 -1.61 10.82
CA THR A 381 1.33 -0.25 10.55
C THR A 381 2.84 -0.22 10.37
N TYR A 382 3.60 -1.03 11.10
CA TYR A 382 5.06 -1.16 10.86
C TYR A 382 5.38 -1.84 9.53
N LEU A 383 4.49 -2.72 9.03
CA LEU A 383 4.60 -3.27 7.68
C LEU A 383 4.14 -2.26 6.61
N SER A 384 3.23 -1.35 6.95
CA SER A 384 2.85 -0.21 6.12
C SER A 384 4.02 0.78 5.99
N ASP A 385 4.71 1.10 7.09
CA ASP A 385 5.89 1.97 7.11
C ASP A 385 7.06 1.41 6.28
N LEU A 386 7.36 0.11 6.43
CA LEU A 386 8.31 -0.56 5.54
C LEU A 386 7.81 -0.63 4.08
N ASN A 387 6.49 -0.69 3.85
CA ASN A 387 5.94 -0.59 2.50
C ASN A 387 6.10 0.83 1.93
N MET A 388 6.02 1.89 2.77
CA MET A 388 6.33 3.26 2.35
C MET A 388 7.79 3.31 1.90
N LEU A 389 8.76 3.01 2.78
CA LEU A 389 10.20 3.01 2.50
C LEU A 389 10.60 2.25 1.21
N VAL A 390 9.93 1.12 0.92
CA VAL A 390 10.22 0.30 -0.27
C VAL A 390 9.64 0.87 -1.57
N ASN A 391 8.50 1.57 -1.52
CA ASN A 391 7.73 1.95 -2.73
C ASN A 391 7.61 3.46 -2.97
N VAL A 392 7.79 4.30 -1.95
CA VAL A 392 7.68 5.77 -2.03
C VAL A 392 8.72 6.45 -1.12
N SER A 393 8.92 7.76 -1.27
CA SER A 393 9.83 8.55 -0.41
C SER A 393 9.24 8.90 0.98
N GLY A 394 8.25 8.13 1.43
CA GLY A 394 7.37 8.42 2.54
C GLY A 394 7.68 7.63 3.81
N ARG A 395 6.90 7.89 4.86
CA ARG A 395 6.91 7.15 6.14
C ARG A 395 5.62 7.36 6.92
N GLU A 396 5.23 6.35 7.69
CA GLU A 396 4.25 6.52 8.77
C GLU A 396 4.94 7.31 9.91
N ARG A 397 4.16 8.01 10.75
CA ARG A 397 4.72 9.00 11.70
C ARG A 397 4.25 8.78 13.12
N THR A 398 5.13 9.03 14.09
CA THR A 398 4.76 9.12 15.51
C THR A 398 4.04 10.44 15.81
N ARG A 399 3.48 10.57 17.02
CA ARG A 399 3.00 11.86 17.54
C ARG A 399 4.08 12.95 17.40
N ALA A 400 5.30 12.67 17.83
CA ALA A 400 6.40 13.63 17.84
C ALA A 400 6.82 14.05 16.42
N ASP A 401 6.73 13.14 15.44
CA ASP A 401 6.98 13.45 14.03
C ASP A 401 5.89 14.39 13.46
N PHE A 402 4.62 14.15 13.77
CA PHE A 402 3.53 15.06 13.37
C PHE A 402 3.66 16.43 14.05
N GLU A 403 4.05 16.46 15.32
CA GLU A 403 4.33 17.70 16.05
C GLU A 403 5.50 18.49 15.42
N ASP A 404 6.57 17.84 14.96
CA ASP A 404 7.65 18.49 14.21
C ASP A 404 7.21 19.03 12.84
N VAL A 405 6.52 18.20 12.04
CA VAL A 405 6.13 18.54 10.67
C VAL A 405 5.08 19.66 10.65
N CYS A 406 4.14 19.68 11.62
CA CYS A 406 3.24 20.82 11.84
C CYS A 406 4.00 22.08 12.24
N ARG A 407 4.92 22.00 13.21
CA ARG A 407 5.73 23.13 13.67
C ARG A 407 6.58 23.74 12.54
N ARG A 408 7.05 22.92 11.59
CA ARG A 408 7.77 23.35 10.38
C ARG A 408 6.89 24.05 9.31
N ALA A 409 5.57 24.02 9.50
CA ALA A 409 4.58 24.75 8.70
C ALA A 409 4.00 25.99 9.42
N GLY A 410 4.34 26.23 10.70
CA GLY A 410 3.74 27.28 11.53
C GLY A 410 2.35 26.87 12.06
N LEU A 411 2.26 25.62 12.52
CA LEU A 411 1.09 24.99 13.12
C LEU A 411 1.47 24.29 14.43
N THR A 412 0.55 24.29 15.39
CA THR A 412 0.61 23.48 16.62
C THR A 412 -0.43 22.37 16.57
N VAL A 413 -0.03 21.14 16.95
CA VAL A 413 -0.94 20.01 17.12
C VAL A 413 -1.79 20.22 18.38
N VAL A 414 -3.11 20.20 18.21
CA VAL A 414 -4.12 20.43 19.26
C VAL A 414 -4.56 19.10 19.88
N SER A 415 -4.77 18.07 19.07
CA SER A 415 -5.17 16.74 19.55
C SER A 415 -4.69 15.63 18.61
N VAL A 416 -4.53 14.42 19.15
CA VAL A 416 -4.32 13.19 18.38
C VAL A 416 -5.17 12.08 19.00
N THR A 417 -6.15 11.57 18.24
CA THR A 417 -7.21 10.66 18.74
C THR A 417 -7.42 9.47 17.79
N PRO A 418 -7.37 8.20 18.24
CA PRO A 418 -7.58 7.05 17.36
C PRO A 418 -8.97 6.98 16.73
N LEU A 419 -9.06 6.72 15.41
CA LEU A 419 -10.32 6.55 14.69
C LEU A 419 -10.80 5.09 14.82
N ALA A 420 -11.40 4.75 15.96
CA ALA A 420 -11.74 3.37 16.31
C ALA A 420 -12.61 2.62 15.28
N GLY A 421 -13.45 3.33 14.51
CA GLY A 421 -14.26 2.74 13.43
C GLY A 421 -13.51 2.47 12.13
N ALA A 422 -12.28 2.96 11.96
CA ALA A 422 -11.44 2.77 10.79
C ALA A 422 -9.95 2.69 11.18
N ALA A 423 -9.61 1.71 12.03
CA ALA A 423 -8.21 1.41 12.33
C ALA A 423 -7.43 1.05 11.05
N PRO A 424 -6.15 1.44 10.91
CA PRO A 424 -5.29 2.02 11.95
C PRO A 424 -5.26 3.55 12.00
N PHE A 425 -6.17 4.26 11.31
CA PHE A 425 -6.14 5.72 11.23
C PHE A 425 -6.33 6.40 12.60
N SER A 426 -5.73 7.57 12.76
CA SER A 426 -5.94 8.49 13.87
C SER A 426 -6.22 9.90 13.33
N LEU A 427 -6.91 10.69 14.13
CA LEU A 427 -7.27 12.08 13.86
C LEU A 427 -6.24 12.99 14.52
N VAL A 428 -5.41 13.68 13.74
CA VAL A 428 -4.47 14.71 14.21
C VAL A 428 -5.09 16.08 13.88
N GLU A 429 -5.60 16.78 14.88
CA GLU A 429 -6.12 18.15 14.73
C GLU A 429 -4.99 19.15 14.97
N ALA A 430 -4.78 20.08 14.04
CA ALA A 430 -3.78 21.14 14.14
C ALA A 430 -4.40 22.54 13.89
N ALA A 431 -3.80 23.56 14.48
CA ALA A 431 -4.19 24.97 14.34
C ALA A 431 -2.95 25.82 14.00
N ALA A 432 -3.17 27.01 13.43
CA ALA A 432 -2.11 28.00 13.25
C ALA A 432 -1.63 28.55 14.61
N ASP A 433 -0.33 28.84 14.70
CA ASP A 433 0.33 29.48 15.85
C ASP A 433 -0.05 30.97 16.03
#